data_AF-A0A2H8U1K6-F1
#
_entry.id   AF-A0A2H8U1K6-F1
#
_cell.length_a   1.000
_cell.length_b   1.000
_cell.length_c   1.000
_cell.angle_alpha   90.00
_cell.angle_beta   90.00
_cell.angle_gamma   90.00
#
_symmetry.space_group_name_H-M   'P 1'
#
loop_
_entity.id
_entity.type
_entity.pdbx_description
1 polymer ?
#
loop_
_entity_poly.entity_id
_entity_poly.type
_entity_poly.pdbx_seq_one_letter_code
_entity_poly.pdbx_strand_id
1 'polypeptide(L)'
;MRITSNDFKDDHISLLSNSDFSGRVVNNDNFLYWGDVIKTSEEGTEYMFRVIEQTEFIDDSTFQPFSGVKMDPYIKRCVATTIESPEKLMYICRSQLGVEEKYEQKVLPPGEFNVDGFICVFDVSVVPGRSIVKQLETVTNILKNIKNTKKPVVLVTTKNDKFHEAYVQEVQKLVSQNEFKKAVPIVETSAYLNINVDVAFIVLAHIIDRFKGRTKIVPYLESVKNEY
;
A
#
# COMPACT_ATOMS: atom_id res chain seq x y z
N MET A 1 11.82 -7.62 -16.72
CA MET A 1 10.56 -7.37 -17.46
C MET A 1 10.43 -5.86 -17.59
N ARG A 2 10.33 -5.28 -18.80
CA ARG A 2 10.06 -3.84 -18.95
C ARG A 2 8.57 -3.65 -18.68
N ILE A 3 8.23 -3.00 -17.58
CA ILE A 3 6.85 -2.56 -17.29
C ILE A 3 6.50 -1.56 -18.38
N THR A 4 5.55 -1.91 -19.24
CA THR A 4 5.00 -0.95 -20.20
C THR A 4 3.75 -0.33 -19.59
N SER A 5 3.34 0.85 -20.05
CA SER A 5 2.11 1.54 -19.63
C SER A 5 0.82 0.71 -19.75
N ASN A 6 0.87 -0.48 -20.36
CA ASN A 6 -0.25 -1.40 -20.52
C ASN A 6 -0.52 -2.31 -19.30
N ASP A 7 0.42 -2.38 -18.34
CA ASP A 7 0.31 -3.29 -17.20
C ASP A 7 -0.47 -2.69 -16.03
N PHE A 8 -0.56 -1.35 -15.95
CA PHE A 8 -1.38 -0.66 -14.94
C PHE A 8 -2.87 -0.92 -15.16
N LYS A 9 -3.58 -1.26 -14.08
CA LYS A 9 -5.04 -1.39 -14.05
C LYS A 9 -5.57 -0.42 -12.98
N ASP A 10 -6.61 0.33 -13.32
CA ASP A 10 -7.23 1.28 -12.39
C ASP A 10 -8.23 0.59 -11.44
N ASP A 11 -8.82 -0.52 -11.89
CA ASP A 11 -9.88 -1.22 -11.19
C ASP A 11 -9.40 -2.50 -10.49
N HIS A 12 -9.31 -2.41 -9.16
CA HIS A 12 -9.01 -3.52 -8.26
C HIS A 12 -10.10 -3.59 -7.19
N ILE A 13 -11.14 -4.40 -7.45
CA ILE A 13 -12.30 -4.52 -6.57
C ILE A 13 -12.06 -5.60 -5.51
N SER A 14 -12.31 -5.28 -4.24
CA SER A 14 -12.22 -6.22 -3.11
C SER A 14 -13.50 -7.01 -2.84
N LEU A 15 -14.43 -7.04 -3.80
CA LEU A 15 -15.65 -7.86 -3.77
C LEU A 15 -15.40 -9.13 -4.58
N LEU A 16 -15.38 -10.28 -3.89
CA LEU A 16 -14.96 -11.56 -4.47
C LEU A 16 -16.00 -12.64 -4.22
N SER A 17 -15.96 -13.70 -5.05
CA SER A 17 -16.69 -14.93 -4.78
C SER A 17 -15.94 -15.80 -3.76
N ASN A 18 -16.62 -16.77 -3.15
CA ASN A 18 -15.96 -17.75 -2.25
C ASN A 18 -14.86 -18.55 -2.95
N SER A 19 -15.02 -18.85 -4.24
CA SER A 19 -13.98 -19.55 -5.03
C SER A 19 -12.76 -18.68 -5.24
N ASP A 20 -12.94 -17.39 -5.55
CA ASP A 20 -11.82 -16.46 -5.76
C ASP A 20 -11.05 -16.21 -4.47
N PHE A 21 -11.77 -16.06 -3.35
CA PHE A 21 -11.17 -15.87 -2.03
C PHE A 21 -10.33 -17.09 -1.59
N SER A 22 -10.81 -18.29 -1.90
CA SER A 22 -10.11 -19.55 -1.58
C SER A 22 -9.01 -19.91 -2.57
N GLY A 23 -8.96 -19.27 -3.74
CA GLY A 23 -7.96 -19.49 -4.78
C GLY A 23 -6.57 -19.06 -4.34
N ARG A 24 -5.52 -19.60 -4.95
CA ARG A 24 -4.12 -19.44 -4.48
C ARG A 24 -3.58 -17.99 -4.45
N VAL A 25 -4.21 -17.07 -5.18
CA VAL A 25 -3.81 -15.66 -5.17
C VAL A 25 -4.26 -14.97 -3.88
N VAL A 26 -5.54 -15.08 -3.54
CA VAL A 26 -6.09 -14.51 -2.30
C VAL A 26 -5.77 -15.40 -1.10
N ASN A 27 -5.75 -16.71 -1.31
CA ASN A 27 -5.28 -17.77 -0.41
C ASN A 27 -5.95 -17.77 0.96
N ASN A 28 -7.24 -17.41 1.02
CA ASN A 28 -8.00 -17.20 2.25
C ASN A 28 -7.46 -16.07 3.14
N ASP A 29 -6.61 -15.20 2.60
CA ASP A 29 -6.03 -14.07 3.32
C ASP A 29 -6.78 -12.77 3.05
N ASN A 30 -6.62 -11.83 3.98
CA ASN A 30 -7.01 -10.43 3.78
C ASN A 30 -5.81 -9.55 3.42
N PHE A 31 -4.95 -10.06 2.55
CA PHE A 31 -3.86 -9.31 1.93
C PHE A 31 -3.51 -9.86 0.54
N LEU A 32 -2.94 -9.00 -0.30
CA LEU A 32 -2.40 -9.36 -1.61
C LEU A 32 -0.87 -9.35 -1.58
N TYR A 33 -0.27 -10.29 -2.30
CA TYR A 33 1.15 -10.26 -2.63
C TYR A 33 1.30 -9.69 -4.04
N TRP A 34 1.90 -8.50 -4.16
CA TRP A 34 2.04 -7.78 -5.43
C TRP A 34 3.31 -8.14 -6.21
N GLY A 35 4.16 -8.99 -5.65
CA GLY A 35 5.40 -9.41 -6.29
C GLY A 35 6.65 -8.79 -5.69
N ASP A 36 7.74 -8.98 -6.43
CA ASP A 36 9.05 -8.44 -6.09
C ASP A 36 9.59 -7.65 -7.27
N VAL A 37 10.24 -6.53 -6.98
CA VAL A 37 10.89 -5.67 -7.97
C VAL A 37 12.20 -5.13 -7.42
N ILE A 38 13.20 -5.01 -8.29
CA ILE A 38 14.44 -4.28 -7.98
C ILE A 38 14.29 -2.86 -8.52
N LYS A 39 14.56 -1.88 -7.66
CA LYS A 39 14.59 -0.46 -8.03
C LYS A 39 15.94 0.13 -7.61
N THR A 40 16.49 0.98 -8.46
CA THR A 40 17.72 1.71 -8.18
C THR A 40 17.36 3.12 -7.75
N SER A 41 17.88 3.58 -6.61
CA SER A 41 17.70 4.96 -6.17
C SER A 41 18.53 5.93 -7.02
N GLU A 42 18.27 7.24 -6.88
CA GLU A 42 19.03 8.28 -7.59
C GLU A 42 20.54 8.22 -7.27
N GLU A 43 20.89 7.71 -6.09
CA GLU A 43 22.28 7.54 -5.64
C GLU A 43 22.94 6.27 -6.17
N GLY A 44 22.22 5.44 -6.92
CA GLY A 44 22.74 4.20 -7.51
C GLY A 44 22.62 2.97 -6.61
N THR A 45 21.97 3.06 -5.45
CA THR A 45 21.74 1.91 -4.57
C THR A 45 20.58 1.06 -5.09
N GLU A 46 20.80 -0.24 -5.22
CA GLU A 46 19.74 -1.19 -5.60
C GLU A 46 18.98 -1.69 -4.36
N TYR A 47 17.66 -1.59 -4.41
CA TYR A 47 16.75 -2.10 -3.39
C TYR A 47 15.86 -3.18 -3.99
N MET A 48 15.74 -4.32 -3.29
CA MET A 48 14.74 -5.33 -3.60
C MET A 48 13.49 -5.06 -2.76
N PHE A 49 12.41 -4.69 -3.42
CA PHE A 49 11.11 -4.52 -2.79
C PHE A 49 10.27 -5.77 -2.99
N ARG A 50 9.70 -6.29 -1.91
CA ARG A 50 8.63 -7.28 -1.91
C ARG A 50 7.40 -6.65 -1.28
N VAL A 51 6.30 -6.59 -2.02
CA VAL A 51 5.16 -5.74 -1.64
C VAL A 51 3.96 -6.59 -1.23
N ILE A 52 3.45 -6.33 -0.03
CA ILE A 52 2.17 -6.84 0.47
C ILE A 52 1.21 -5.65 0.63
N GLU A 53 -0.03 -5.82 0.18
CA GLU A 53 -1.13 -4.91 0.48
C GLU A 53 -2.07 -5.55 1.50
N GLN A 54 -2.14 -4.98 2.70
CA GLN A 54 -3.14 -5.32 3.69
C GLN A 54 -4.49 -4.71 3.30
N THR A 55 -5.55 -5.51 3.23
CA THR A 55 -6.87 -5.07 2.76
C THR A 55 -7.99 -5.80 3.50
N GLU A 56 -9.21 -5.69 3.00
CA GLU A 56 -10.36 -6.47 3.46
C GLU A 56 -11.21 -6.88 2.25
N PHE A 57 -11.41 -8.18 2.08
CA PHE A 57 -12.25 -8.74 1.03
C PHE A 57 -13.68 -8.96 1.53
N ILE A 58 -14.63 -8.64 0.67
CA ILE A 58 -16.07 -8.75 0.91
C ILE A 58 -16.62 -9.85 0.01
N ASP A 59 -17.45 -10.72 0.58
CA ASP A 59 -18.15 -11.77 -0.17
C ASP A 59 -19.26 -11.14 -1.03
N ASP A 60 -19.23 -11.43 -2.33
CA ASP A 60 -20.16 -10.90 -3.34
C ASP A 60 -21.60 -11.39 -3.18
N SER A 61 -21.83 -12.47 -2.45
CA SER A 61 -23.15 -13.04 -2.21
C SER A 61 -23.80 -12.49 -0.93
N THR A 62 -23.00 -12.20 0.10
CA THR A 62 -23.50 -11.76 1.41
C THR A 62 -23.26 -10.27 1.68
N PHE A 63 -22.37 -9.63 0.92
CA PHE A 63 -21.86 -8.28 1.17
C PHE A 63 -21.29 -8.10 2.58
N GLN A 64 -20.78 -9.17 3.19
CA GLN A 64 -20.07 -9.17 4.46
C GLN A 64 -18.60 -9.52 4.23
N PRO A 65 -17.68 -9.07 5.10
CA PRO A 65 -16.30 -9.55 5.07
C PRO A 65 -16.25 -11.08 5.12
N PHE A 66 -15.35 -11.69 4.36
CA PHE A 66 -15.13 -13.13 4.43
C PHE A 66 -14.81 -13.53 5.88
N SER A 67 -15.61 -14.43 6.44
CA SER A 67 -15.61 -14.75 7.88
C SER A 67 -14.96 -16.11 8.17
N GLY A 68 -13.80 -16.36 7.57
CA GLY A 68 -12.96 -17.53 7.87
C GLY A 68 -12.07 -17.26 9.08
N VAL A 69 -12.31 -17.98 10.18
CA VAL A 69 -11.59 -17.87 11.49
C VAL A 69 -11.85 -16.53 12.19
N LYS A 70 -11.78 -16.47 13.53
CA LYS A 70 -11.79 -15.21 14.29
C LYS A 70 -10.62 -14.33 13.86
N MET A 71 -10.81 -13.54 12.81
CA MET A 71 -9.81 -12.60 12.34
C MET A 71 -9.82 -11.36 13.22
N ASP A 72 -8.62 -10.89 13.55
CA ASP A 72 -8.47 -9.60 14.18
C ASP A 72 -9.03 -8.49 13.28
N PRO A 73 -9.58 -7.41 13.87
CA PRO A 73 -10.01 -6.23 13.11
C PRO A 73 -8.88 -5.70 12.23
N TYR A 74 -9.24 -5.10 11.08
CA TYR A 74 -8.28 -4.55 10.11
C TYR A 74 -7.18 -3.69 10.77
N ILE A 75 -7.55 -2.82 11.72
CA ILE A 75 -6.62 -1.93 12.46
C ILE A 75 -5.49 -2.67 13.20
N LYS A 76 -5.70 -3.93 13.58
CA LYS A 76 -4.66 -4.81 14.17
C LYS A 76 -3.95 -5.63 13.10
N ARG A 77 -4.70 -6.18 12.14
CA ARG A 77 -4.17 -7.04 11.08
C ARG A 77 -3.19 -6.28 10.16
N CYS A 78 -3.52 -5.04 9.80
CA CYS A 78 -2.72 -4.25 8.85
C CYS A 78 -1.33 -3.85 9.38
N VAL A 79 -1.07 -4.02 10.68
CA VAL A 79 0.22 -3.72 11.30
C VAL A 79 1.01 -4.98 11.70
N ALA A 80 0.56 -6.15 11.27
CA ALA A 80 1.30 -7.39 11.47
C ALA A 80 2.71 -7.27 10.87
N THR A 81 3.73 -7.70 11.61
CA THR A 81 5.14 -7.62 11.18
C THR A 81 5.71 -8.95 10.70
N THR A 82 4.96 -10.02 10.88
CA THR A 82 5.25 -11.37 10.40
C THR A 82 4.01 -11.85 9.68
N ILE A 83 4.16 -12.23 8.42
CA ILE A 83 3.08 -12.70 7.55
C ILE A 83 3.50 -14.04 6.97
N GLU A 84 2.62 -15.02 7.01
CA GLU A 84 2.86 -16.33 6.41
C GLU A 84 1.63 -16.73 5.60
N SER A 85 1.84 -17.15 4.37
CA SER A 85 0.79 -17.69 3.50
C SER A 85 1.43 -18.64 2.50
N PRO A 86 1.55 -19.92 2.85
CA PRO A 86 2.22 -20.91 2.00
C PRO A 86 1.54 -21.01 0.64
N GLU A 87 2.33 -21.20 -0.42
CA GLU A 87 1.86 -21.36 -1.80
C GLU A 87 1.10 -20.17 -2.40
N LYS A 88 1.06 -19.02 -1.71
CA LYS A 88 0.38 -17.81 -2.18
C LYS A 88 0.97 -17.30 -3.48
N LEU A 89 0.12 -17.02 -4.46
CA LEU A 89 0.53 -16.47 -5.75
C LEU A 89 0.50 -14.95 -5.77
N MET A 90 1.40 -14.37 -6.55
CA MET A 90 1.40 -12.96 -6.89
C MET A 90 0.08 -12.57 -7.58
N TYR A 91 -0.53 -11.51 -7.07
CA TYR A 91 -1.68 -10.87 -7.66
C TYR A 91 -1.25 -9.94 -8.80
N ILE A 92 -1.92 -10.04 -9.93
CA ILE A 92 -1.71 -9.20 -11.12
C ILE A 92 -2.95 -8.32 -11.35
N CYS A 93 -4.13 -8.95 -11.47
CA CYS A 93 -5.39 -8.24 -11.65
C CYS A 93 -6.58 -9.16 -11.31
N ARG A 94 -7.78 -8.60 -11.26
CA ARG A 94 -9.00 -9.37 -10.98
C ARG A 94 -9.24 -10.50 -11.97
N SER A 95 -8.94 -10.30 -13.25
CA SER A 95 -9.14 -11.29 -14.31
C SER A 95 -8.27 -12.54 -14.16
N GLN A 96 -7.28 -12.52 -13.27
CA GLN A 96 -6.45 -13.68 -12.93
C GLN A 96 -7.19 -14.69 -12.04
N LEU A 97 -8.12 -14.24 -11.19
CA LEU A 97 -8.76 -15.08 -10.18
C LEU A 97 -9.63 -16.15 -10.86
N GLY A 98 -9.43 -17.41 -10.46
CA GLY A 98 -10.13 -18.58 -11.02
C GLY A 98 -9.59 -19.08 -12.37
N VAL A 99 -8.60 -18.41 -12.94
CA VAL A 99 -7.85 -18.84 -14.15
C VAL A 99 -6.36 -18.57 -13.98
N GLU A 100 -5.85 -18.76 -12.76
CA GLU A 100 -4.50 -18.39 -12.37
C GLU A 100 -3.46 -18.98 -13.33
N GLU A 101 -3.67 -20.20 -13.83
CA GLU A 101 -2.75 -20.93 -14.73
C GLU A 101 -2.45 -20.20 -16.05
N LYS A 102 -3.28 -19.23 -16.44
CA LYS A 102 -3.08 -18.41 -17.65
C LYS A 102 -2.15 -17.21 -17.43
N TYR A 103 -1.74 -16.97 -16.19
CA TYR A 103 -0.91 -15.85 -15.76
C TYR A 103 0.41 -16.34 -15.18
N GLU A 104 1.38 -15.44 -15.02
CA GLU A 104 2.66 -15.74 -14.39
C GLU A 104 2.47 -16.29 -12.97
N GLN A 105 3.07 -17.45 -12.70
CA GLN A 105 2.98 -18.14 -11.41
C GLN A 105 4.17 -17.79 -10.52
N LYS A 106 4.18 -16.57 -9.99
CA LYS A 106 5.19 -16.14 -9.02
C LYS A 106 4.69 -16.39 -7.60
N VAL A 107 5.29 -17.35 -6.90
CA VAL A 107 4.91 -17.73 -5.54
C VAL A 107 5.60 -16.82 -4.52
N LEU A 108 4.88 -16.39 -3.49
CA LEU A 108 5.46 -15.74 -2.31
C LEU A 108 6.48 -16.71 -1.69
N PRO A 109 7.75 -16.30 -1.50
CA PRO A 109 8.75 -17.24 -1.01
C PRO A 109 8.36 -17.88 0.32
N PRO A 110 8.67 -19.17 0.49
CA PRO A 110 8.25 -19.93 1.66
C PRO A 110 8.86 -19.36 2.95
N GLY A 111 8.13 -19.54 4.05
CA GLY A 111 8.50 -19.04 5.37
C GLY A 111 7.88 -17.69 5.70
N GLU A 112 8.40 -17.07 6.76
CA GLU A 112 7.88 -15.81 7.28
C GLU A 112 8.30 -14.62 6.41
N PHE A 113 7.32 -13.92 5.86
CA PHE A 113 7.51 -12.56 5.36
C PHE A 113 7.61 -11.60 6.55
N ASN A 114 8.82 -11.11 6.78
CA ASN A 114 9.12 -10.15 7.83
C ASN A 114 9.00 -8.73 7.27
N VAL A 115 8.12 -7.91 7.84
CA VAL A 115 7.88 -6.54 7.38
C VAL A 115 9.02 -5.63 7.84
N ASP A 116 9.70 -4.99 6.89
CA ASP A 116 10.78 -4.03 7.19
C ASP A 116 10.25 -2.61 7.47
N GLY A 117 9.13 -2.23 6.89
CA GLY A 117 8.51 -0.93 7.07
C GLY A 117 7.12 -0.84 6.43
N PHE A 118 6.45 0.29 6.64
CA PHE A 118 5.07 0.49 6.21
C PHE A 118 4.92 1.72 5.30
N ILE A 119 4.11 1.57 4.25
CA ILE A 119 3.47 2.70 3.58
C ILE A 119 2.05 2.78 4.11
N CYS A 120 1.73 3.87 4.80
CA CYS A 120 0.37 4.15 5.26
C CYS A 120 -0.26 5.14 4.27
N VAL A 121 -1.38 4.79 3.66
CA VAL A 121 -2.00 5.60 2.60
C VAL A 121 -3.15 6.47 3.12
N PHE A 122 -3.33 7.63 2.49
CA PHE A 122 -4.46 8.52 2.72
C PHE A 122 -4.99 9.05 1.37
N ASP A 123 -6.26 8.76 1.05
CA ASP A 123 -6.90 9.27 -0.17
C ASP A 123 -7.28 10.74 0.03
N VAL A 124 -6.68 11.63 -0.77
CA VAL A 124 -6.97 13.07 -0.72
C VAL A 124 -8.03 13.51 -1.72
N SER A 125 -8.65 12.58 -2.45
CA SER A 125 -9.79 12.84 -3.32
C SER A 125 -11.12 12.70 -2.59
N VAL A 126 -12.18 13.28 -3.15
CA VAL A 126 -13.54 13.10 -2.62
C VAL A 126 -14.15 11.81 -3.14
N VAL A 127 -14.51 10.91 -2.24
CA VAL A 127 -15.21 9.66 -2.57
C VAL A 127 -16.64 9.71 -2.00
N PRO A 128 -17.68 9.59 -2.84
CA PRO A 128 -19.06 9.58 -2.37
C PRO A 128 -19.30 8.54 -1.27
N GLY A 129 -20.02 8.94 -0.22
CA GLY A 129 -20.34 8.06 0.91
C GLY A 129 -19.19 7.80 1.89
N ARG A 130 -17.97 8.31 1.64
CA ARG A 130 -16.84 8.22 2.58
C ARG A 130 -16.62 9.55 3.29
N SER A 131 -16.50 9.49 4.61
CA SER A 131 -16.24 10.66 5.46
C SER A 131 -14.74 10.84 5.67
N ILE A 132 -14.25 12.07 5.43
CA ILE A 132 -12.89 12.47 5.79
C ILE A 132 -12.58 12.22 7.27
N VAL A 133 -13.54 12.45 8.16
CA VAL A 133 -13.37 12.28 9.61
C VAL A 133 -13.10 10.81 9.95
N LYS A 134 -13.86 9.89 9.33
CA LYS A 134 -13.65 8.44 9.53
C LYS A 134 -12.31 7.98 8.97
N GLN A 135 -11.92 8.47 7.78
CA GLN A 135 -10.61 8.16 7.21
C GLN A 135 -9.49 8.67 8.11
N LEU A 136 -9.59 9.91 8.60
CA LEU A 136 -8.61 10.52 9.50
C LEU A 136 -8.47 9.74 10.81
N GLU A 137 -9.58 9.37 11.44
CA GLU A 137 -9.58 8.52 12.64
C GLU A 137 -8.91 7.17 12.39
N THR A 138 -9.27 6.51 11.29
CA THR A 138 -8.72 5.20 10.90
C THR A 138 -7.20 5.30 10.68
N VAL A 139 -6.74 6.23 9.85
CA VAL A 139 -5.32 6.41 9.53
C VAL A 139 -4.53 6.81 10.77
N THR A 140 -5.08 7.67 11.64
CA THR A 140 -4.45 8.02 12.92
C THR A 140 -4.23 6.78 13.79
N ASN A 141 -5.23 5.92 13.90
CA ASN A 141 -5.14 4.68 14.68
C ASN A 141 -4.13 3.69 14.07
N ILE A 142 -4.09 3.57 12.74
CA ILE A 142 -3.10 2.75 12.04
C ILE A 142 -1.68 3.27 12.33
N LEU A 143 -1.43 4.58 12.18
CA LEU A 143 -0.12 5.17 12.44
C LEU A 143 0.35 4.94 13.89
N LYS A 144 -0.56 5.08 14.86
CA LYS A 144 -0.27 4.77 16.27
C LYS A 144 0.12 3.31 16.47
N ASN A 145 -0.61 2.39 15.84
CA ASN A 145 -0.31 0.97 15.92
C ASN A 145 0.99 0.60 15.22
N ILE A 146 1.28 1.17 14.05
CA ILE A 146 2.56 0.99 13.36
C ILE A 146 3.71 1.45 14.26
N LYS A 147 3.59 2.60 14.91
CA LYS A 147 4.62 3.10 15.83
C LYS A 147 4.93 2.12 16.96
N ASN A 148 3.92 1.40 17.47
CA ASN A 148 4.12 0.37 18.49
C ASN A 148 4.97 -0.82 17.99
N THR A 149 4.99 -1.08 16.68
CA THR A 149 5.86 -2.11 16.06
C THR A 149 7.33 -1.70 16.00
N LYS A 150 7.63 -0.40 16.16
CA LYS A 150 8.96 0.21 15.98
C LYS A 150 9.51 0.12 14.54
N LYS A 151 8.71 -0.31 13.56
CA LYS A 151 9.09 -0.29 12.15
C LYS A 151 8.91 1.12 11.56
N PRO A 152 9.77 1.54 10.61
CA PRO A 152 9.61 2.78 9.86
C PRO A 152 8.26 2.88 9.14
N VAL A 153 7.76 4.10 8.96
CA VAL A 153 6.54 4.38 8.21
C VAL A 153 6.66 5.67 7.39
N VAL A 154 6.12 5.64 6.18
CA VAL A 154 5.89 6.81 5.33
C VAL A 154 4.38 6.99 5.18
N LEU A 155 3.88 8.22 5.37
CA LEU A 155 2.50 8.57 5.03
C LEU A 155 2.45 8.98 3.56
N VAL A 156 1.63 8.30 2.78
CA VAL A 156 1.51 8.55 1.33
C VAL A 156 0.12 9.10 1.04
N THR A 157 0.03 10.33 0.56
CA THR A 157 -1.24 10.82 0.01
C THR A 157 -1.41 10.28 -1.40
N THR A 158 -2.58 9.71 -1.69
CA THR A 158 -2.88 9.08 -2.98
C THR A 158 -3.94 9.88 -3.73
N LYS A 159 -3.97 9.73 -5.06
CA LYS A 159 -4.92 10.40 -5.96
C LYS A 159 -4.79 11.92 -5.95
N ASN A 160 -3.54 12.41 -5.86
CA ASN A 160 -3.28 13.85 -5.91
C ASN A 160 -3.64 14.48 -7.27
N ASP A 161 -3.88 13.70 -8.32
CA ASP A 161 -4.47 14.16 -9.58
C ASP A 161 -5.92 14.66 -9.42
N LYS A 162 -6.60 14.27 -8.34
CA LYS A 162 -7.98 14.64 -7.99
C LYS A 162 -8.08 15.17 -6.57
N PHE A 163 -7.01 15.78 -6.05
CA PHE A 163 -6.96 16.20 -4.66
C PHE A 163 -8.05 17.23 -4.33
N HIS A 164 -8.47 17.21 -3.07
CA HIS A 164 -9.33 18.22 -2.48
C HIS A 164 -8.58 18.91 -1.33
N GLU A 165 -8.53 20.24 -1.36
CA GLU A 165 -7.71 21.05 -0.43
C GLU A 165 -7.97 20.72 1.05
N ALA A 166 -9.24 20.55 1.44
CA ALA A 166 -9.59 20.19 2.82
C ALA A 166 -8.96 18.86 3.28
N TYR A 167 -8.83 17.87 2.38
CA TYR A 167 -8.20 16.58 2.71
C TYR A 167 -6.70 16.73 2.92
N VAL A 168 -6.05 17.49 2.03
CA VAL A 168 -4.63 17.83 2.15
C VAL A 168 -4.36 18.57 3.48
N GLN A 169 -5.21 19.53 3.84
CA GLN A 169 -5.08 20.27 5.11
C GLN A 169 -5.19 19.35 6.34
N GLU A 170 -6.11 18.38 6.35
CA GLU A 170 -6.22 17.43 7.47
C GLU A 170 -4.99 16.52 7.58
N VAL A 171 -4.42 16.08 6.46
CA VAL A 171 -3.16 15.31 6.47
C VAL A 171 -2.01 16.14 7.06
N GLN A 172 -1.90 17.41 6.67
CA GLN A 172 -0.86 18.31 7.21
C GLN A 172 -1.03 18.54 8.72
N LYS A 173 -2.27 18.67 9.20
CA LYS A 173 -2.58 18.75 10.63
C LYS A 173 -2.19 17.48 11.37
N LEU A 174 -2.50 16.30 10.82
CA LEU A 174 -2.18 15.00 11.40
C LEU A 174 -0.67 14.86 11.63
N VAL A 175 0.16 15.07 10.61
CA VAL A 175 1.62 14.90 10.76
C VAL A 175 2.27 16.00 11.59
N SER A 176 1.60 17.15 11.75
CA SER A 176 2.09 18.23 12.61
C SER A 176 1.92 17.93 14.10
N GLN A 177 1.13 16.91 14.46
CA GLN A 177 0.99 16.45 15.84
C GLN A 177 2.34 15.97 16.39
N ASN A 178 2.63 16.31 17.65
CA ASN A 178 3.92 16.05 18.28
C ASN A 178 4.39 14.58 18.18
N GLU A 179 3.46 13.62 18.14
CA GLU A 179 3.78 12.19 18.09
C GLU A 179 4.24 11.69 16.71
N PHE A 180 3.93 12.42 15.63
CA PHE A 180 4.28 12.09 14.24
C PHE A 180 5.23 13.10 13.59
N LYS A 181 5.28 14.32 14.12
CA LYS A 181 6.10 15.42 13.61
C LYS A 181 7.56 15.01 13.50
N LYS A 182 8.14 15.17 12.30
CA LYS A 182 9.49 14.73 11.90
C LYS A 182 9.75 13.22 11.94
N ALA A 183 8.84 12.41 12.49
CA ALA A 183 8.96 10.96 12.56
C ALA A 183 8.33 10.26 11.34
N VAL A 184 7.27 10.85 10.78
CA VAL A 184 6.55 10.30 9.62
C VAL A 184 6.65 11.29 8.46
N PRO A 185 7.50 11.03 7.45
CA PRO A 185 7.53 11.84 6.24
C PRO A 185 6.26 11.63 5.42
N ILE A 186 5.88 12.67 4.67
CA ILE A 186 4.79 12.62 3.69
C ILE A 186 5.38 12.53 2.28
N VAL A 187 4.81 11.66 1.44
CA VAL A 187 5.02 11.68 -0.01
C VAL A 187 3.68 11.81 -0.72
N GLU A 188 3.57 12.76 -1.64
CA GLU A 188 2.34 13.03 -2.39
C GLU A 188 2.40 12.34 -3.75
N THR A 189 1.45 11.44 -4.02
CA THR A 189 1.50 10.53 -5.18
C THR A 189 0.23 10.58 -6.04
N SER A 190 0.40 10.22 -7.31
CA SER A 190 -0.69 9.77 -8.19
C SER A 190 -0.23 8.50 -8.89
N ALA A 191 -0.85 7.36 -8.59
CA ALA A 191 -0.60 6.12 -9.31
C ALA A 191 -1.06 6.23 -10.78
N TYR A 192 -2.16 6.94 -11.02
CA TYR A 192 -2.73 7.13 -12.36
C TYR A 192 -1.81 7.93 -13.29
N LEU A 193 -1.19 8.99 -12.78
CA LEU A 193 -0.21 9.79 -13.52
C LEU A 193 1.23 9.32 -13.31
N ASN A 194 1.45 8.23 -12.56
CA ASN A 194 2.75 7.71 -12.18
C ASN A 194 3.68 8.76 -11.53
N ILE A 195 3.14 9.63 -10.68
CA ILE A 195 3.89 10.68 -9.99
C ILE A 195 4.29 10.22 -8.60
N ASN A 196 5.60 10.31 -8.29
CA ASN A 196 6.21 10.03 -6.98
C ASN A 196 5.95 8.61 -6.42
N VAL A 197 5.45 7.67 -7.22
CA VAL A 197 5.18 6.29 -6.77
C VAL A 197 6.46 5.64 -6.27
N ASP A 198 7.51 5.61 -7.10
CA ASP A 198 8.82 5.05 -6.71
C ASP A 198 9.44 5.82 -5.53
N VAL A 199 9.28 7.15 -5.49
CA VAL A 199 9.78 8.00 -4.41
C VAL A 199 9.23 7.57 -3.05
N ALA A 200 7.95 7.19 -2.96
CA ALA A 200 7.36 6.73 -1.71
C ALA A 200 8.06 5.48 -1.14
N PHE A 201 8.40 4.52 -2.00
CA PHE A 201 9.10 3.30 -1.61
C PHE A 201 10.58 3.56 -1.30
N ILE A 202 11.26 4.38 -2.11
CA ILE A 202 12.67 4.74 -1.89
C ILE A 202 12.86 5.53 -0.59
N VAL A 203 11.94 6.45 -0.26
CA VAL A 203 11.95 7.15 1.03
C VAL A 203 11.86 6.16 2.18
N LEU A 204 10.97 5.16 2.11
CA LEU A 204 10.85 4.14 3.16
C LEU A 204 12.15 3.33 3.29
N ALA A 205 12.73 2.87 2.17
CA ALA A 205 13.98 2.14 2.15
C ALA A 205 15.13 2.94 2.79
N HIS A 206 15.25 4.22 2.46
CA HIS A 206 16.26 5.11 3.04
C HIS A 206 16.12 5.24 4.57
N ILE A 207 14.89 5.23 5.11
CA ILE A 207 14.67 5.27 6.56
C ILE A 207 15.05 3.94 7.20
N ILE A 208 14.70 2.81 6.58
CA ILE A 208 15.06 1.45 7.05
C ILE A 208 16.58 1.31 7.15
N ASP A 209 17.30 1.70 6.09
CA ASP A 209 18.76 1.60 6.02
C ASP A 209 19.50 2.71 6.75
N ARG A 210 18.77 3.65 7.36
CA ARG A 210 19.32 4.84 8.04
C ARG A 210 20.28 5.60 7.14
N PHE A 211 19.87 5.77 5.88
CA PHE A 211 20.61 6.49 4.87
C PHE A 211 21.02 7.87 5.39
N LYS A 212 22.31 8.21 5.24
CA LYS A 212 22.89 9.44 5.80
C LYS A 212 22.65 10.67 4.94
N GLY A 213 22.26 10.49 3.68
CA GLY A 213 21.87 11.58 2.79
C GLY A 213 20.44 12.03 3.03
N ARG A 214 20.00 13.03 2.27
CA ARG A 214 18.62 13.52 2.32
C ARG A 214 17.88 13.05 1.08
N THR A 215 16.91 12.17 1.25
CA THR A 215 15.98 11.83 0.17
C THR A 215 15.20 13.08 -0.20
N LYS A 216 15.25 13.48 -1.48
CA LYS A 216 14.51 14.64 -1.98
C LYS A 216 13.05 14.23 -2.17
N ILE A 217 12.17 14.78 -1.34
CA ILE A 217 10.72 14.66 -1.53
C ILE A 217 10.25 15.94 -2.19
N VAL A 218 9.87 15.84 -3.46
CA VAL A 218 9.35 16.98 -4.23
C VAL A 218 7.83 17.04 -4.07
N PRO A 219 7.24 18.21 -3.77
CA PRO A 219 5.79 18.37 -3.74
C PRO A 219 5.12 17.91 -5.04
N TYR A 220 3.89 17.43 -4.97
CA TYR A 220 3.19 16.87 -6.12
C TYR A 220 3.11 17.86 -7.29
N LEU A 221 2.68 19.11 -7.02
CA LEU A 221 2.53 20.14 -8.05
C LEU A 221 3.84 20.52 -8.76
N GLU A 222 4.98 20.38 -8.07
CA GLU A 222 6.29 20.56 -8.68
C GLU A 222 6.72 19.33 -9.47
N SER A 223 6.38 18.13 -8.98
CA SER A 223 6.69 16.86 -9.64
C SER A 223 5.98 16.74 -10.99
N VAL A 224 4.70 17.14 -11.06
CA VAL A 224 3.92 17.16 -12.31
C VAL A 224 4.58 18.07 -13.37
N LYS A 225 5.16 19.20 -12.98
CA LYS A 225 5.84 20.13 -13.92
C LYS A 225 7.18 19.61 -14.47
N ASN A 226 7.76 18.60 -13.83
CA ASN A 226 9.03 18.03 -14.30
C ASN A 226 8.80 16.86 -15.26
N GLU A 227 7.61 16.25 -15.23
CA GLU A 227 7.21 15.13 -16.10
C GLU A 227 6.51 15.59 -17.39
N TYR A 228 5.96 16.81 -17.41
CA TYR A 228 5.27 17.43 -18.55
C TYR A 228 5.82 18.83 -18.84
#